data_AF-A0A8B4CSN6-F1
#
_entry.id   AF-A0A8B4CSN6-F1
#
_cell.length_a   1.000
_cell.length_b   1.000
_cell.length_c   1.000
_cell.angle_alpha   90.00
_cell.angle_beta   90.00
_cell.angle_gamma   90.00
#
_symmetry.space_group_name_H-M   'P 1'
#
loop_
_entity.id
_entity.type
_entity.pdbx_description
1 polymer ?
#
loop_
_entity_poly.entity_id
_entity_poly.type
_entity_poly.pdbx_seq_one_letter_code
_entity_poly.pdbx_strand_id
1 'polypeptide(L)'
;MHNDQHNYDLCLQAINERVKSECLLLLPQEHDAVKSIQAEPYGHLTPVTLGIIARALTQPMLMRIKTNINNWLNEELSYLDCEWDNHYAKTQKERIFSRLSSNR
;
A
#
# COMPACT_ATOMS: atom_id res chain seq x y z
N MET A 1 23.49 1.76 -13.89
CA MET A 1 22.28 0.92 -13.74
C MET A 1 22.06 0.40 -12.32
N HIS A 2 22.59 1.04 -11.26
CA HIS A 2 22.26 0.71 -9.86
C HIS A 2 21.20 1.63 -9.24
N ASN A 3 20.95 2.80 -9.84
CA ASN A 3 20.04 3.81 -9.29
C ASN A 3 18.56 3.42 -9.47
N ASP A 4 18.21 2.82 -10.60
CA ASP A 4 16.81 2.52 -10.95
C ASP A 4 16.20 1.46 -10.04
N GLN A 5 16.95 0.40 -9.70
CA GLN A 5 16.48 -0.64 -8.80
C GLN A 5 16.28 -0.12 -7.37
N HIS A 6 17.19 0.73 -6.88
CA HIS A 6 17.06 1.35 -5.57
C HIS A 6 15.81 2.22 -5.49
N ASN A 7 15.56 3.04 -6.52
CA ASN A 7 14.38 3.90 -6.57
C ASN A 7 13.07 3.10 -6.71
N TYR A 8 13.09 1.95 -7.42
CA TYR A 8 11.95 1.04 -7.46
C TYR A 8 11.66 0.40 -6.11
N ASP A 9 12.70 -0.04 -5.39
CA ASP A 9 12.55 -0.63 -4.06
C ASP A 9 12.01 0.41 -3.07
N LEU A 10 12.57 1.63 -3.04
CA LEU A 10 12.08 2.72 -2.20
C LEU A 10 10.63 3.08 -2.52
N CYS A 11 10.27 3.18 -3.81
CA CYS A 11 8.90 3.46 -4.23
C CYS A 11 7.92 2.37 -3.73
N LEU A 12 8.27 1.09 -3.90
CA LEU A 12 7.42 -0.01 -3.43
C LEU A 12 7.31 -0.04 -1.91
N GLN A 13 8.42 0.20 -1.19
CA GLN A 13 8.42 0.29 0.27
C GLN A 13 7.48 1.41 0.75
N ALA A 14 7.57 2.60 0.15
CA ALA A 14 6.71 3.73 0.50
C ALA A 14 5.22 3.42 0.24
N ILE A 15 4.88 2.82 -0.90
CA ILE A 15 3.51 2.41 -1.21
C ILE A 15 3.01 1.39 -0.18
N ASN A 16 3.81 0.39 0.17
CA ASN A 16 3.46 -0.63 1.16
C ASN A 16 3.19 -0.01 2.53
N GLU A 17 4.05 0.89 2.99
CA GLU A 17 3.90 1.56 4.28
C GLU A 17 2.71 2.51 4.32
N ARG A 18 2.39 3.17 3.19
CA ARG A 18 1.17 3.98 3.09
C ARG A 18 -0.07 3.09 3.22
N VAL A 19 -0.10 1.94 2.57
CA VAL A 19 -1.21 0.97 2.68
C VAL A 19 -1.37 0.49 4.11
N LYS A 20 -0.27 0.08 4.76
CA LYS A 20 -0.28 -0.34 6.17
C LYS A 20 -0.85 0.75 7.06
N SER A 21 -0.34 1.98 6.94
CA SER A 21 -0.75 3.12 7.75
C SER A 21 -2.25 3.40 7.62
N GLU A 22 -2.79 3.43 6.41
CA GLU A 22 -4.23 3.62 6.17
C GLU A 22 -5.07 2.48 6.77
N CYS A 23 -4.59 1.24 6.72
CA CYS A 23 -5.28 0.11 7.35
C CYS A 23 -5.27 0.21 8.89
N LEU A 24 -4.13 0.57 9.48
CA LEU A 24 -3.98 0.74 10.93
C LEU A 24 -4.86 1.86 11.50
N LEU A 25 -5.17 2.89 10.70
CA LEU A 25 -6.08 3.98 11.08
C LEU A 25 -7.56 3.57 11.08
N LEU A 26 -7.94 2.53 10.31
CA LEU A 26 -9.33 2.14 10.11
C LEU A 26 -9.74 0.89 10.87
N LEU A 27 -8.79 0.00 11.14
CA LEU A 27 -9.05 -1.27 11.80
C LEU A 27 -8.90 -1.16 13.32
N PRO A 28 -9.73 -1.85 14.12
CA PRO A 28 -9.56 -1.92 15.57
C PRO A 28 -8.20 -2.52 15.95
N GLN A 29 -7.56 -1.99 16.99
CA GLN A 29 -6.20 -2.41 17.39
C GLN A 29 -6.08 -3.91 17.71
N GLU A 30 -7.14 -4.51 18.25
CA GLU A 30 -7.16 -5.94 18.62
C GLU A 30 -7.37 -6.88 17.42
N HIS A 31 -7.70 -6.33 16.25
CA HIS A 31 -8.02 -7.09 15.05
C HIS A 31 -6.79 -7.82 14.49
N ASP A 32 -6.95 -9.07 14.05
CA ASP A 32 -5.81 -9.90 13.59
C ASP A 32 -5.08 -9.32 12.38
N ALA A 33 -5.78 -8.58 11.52
CA ALA A 33 -5.17 -7.81 10.43
C ALA A 33 -4.20 -6.73 10.94
N VAL A 34 -4.50 -6.04 12.06
CA VAL A 34 -3.59 -5.07 12.66
C VAL A 34 -2.33 -5.76 13.18
N LYS A 35 -2.49 -6.87 13.92
CA LYS A 35 -1.36 -7.69 14.40
C LYS A 35 -0.50 -8.18 13.24
N SER A 36 -1.12 -8.62 12.15
CA SER A 36 -0.42 -9.10 10.95
C SER A 36 0.37 -7.98 10.26
N ILE A 37 -0.20 -6.77 10.17
CA ILE A 37 0.50 -5.59 9.65
C ILE A 37 1.71 -5.24 10.53
N GLN A 38 1.55 -5.21 11.85
CA GLN A 38 2.60 -4.83 12.80
C GLN A 38 3.74 -5.84 12.87
N ALA A 39 3.48 -7.11 12.54
CA ALA A 39 4.50 -8.15 12.47
C ALA A 39 5.36 -8.09 11.20
N GLU A 40 4.94 -7.34 10.18
CA GLU A 40 5.69 -7.20 8.92
C GLU A 40 6.85 -6.20 9.06
N PRO A 41 8.04 -6.51 8.52
CA PRO A 41 9.13 -5.55 8.43
C PRO A 41 8.73 -4.28 7.66
N TYR A 42 9.41 -3.17 7.96
CA TYR A 42 9.22 -1.90 7.26
C TYR A 42 9.45 -2.07 5.75
N GLY A 43 8.56 -1.51 4.94
CA GLY A 43 8.58 -1.57 3.48
C GLY A 43 8.06 -2.88 2.89
N HIS A 44 7.79 -3.89 3.70
CA HIS A 44 7.28 -5.19 3.25
C HIS A 44 5.78 -5.32 3.44
N LEU A 45 5.08 -5.87 2.46
CA LEU A 45 3.68 -6.22 2.59
C LEU A 45 3.42 -7.54 1.86
N THR A 46 3.46 -8.65 2.59
CA THR A 46 3.36 -9.97 1.97
C THR A 46 1.97 -10.23 1.39
N PRO A 47 1.85 -11.15 0.40
CA PRO A 47 0.56 -11.60 -0.10
C PRO A 47 -0.35 -12.19 0.99
N VAL A 48 0.23 -12.84 2.01
CA VAL A 48 -0.52 -13.40 3.14
C VAL A 48 -1.17 -12.29 3.95
N THR A 49 -0.40 -11.29 4.36
CA THR A 49 -0.92 -10.13 5.09
C THR A 49 -1.95 -9.35 4.26
N LEU A 50 -1.71 -9.15 2.96
CA LEU A 50 -2.72 -8.57 2.06
C LEU A 50 -4.03 -9.36 2.04
N GLY A 51 -3.95 -10.69 2.04
CA GLY A 51 -5.13 -11.55 2.09
C GLY A 51 -5.89 -11.46 3.41
N ILE A 52 -5.20 -11.23 4.53
CA ILE A 52 -5.81 -11.00 5.84
C ILE A 52 -6.49 -9.62 5.88
N ILE A 53 -5.79 -8.57 5.41
CA ILE A 53 -6.34 -7.21 5.29
C ILE A 53 -7.59 -7.22 4.41
N ALA A 54 -7.52 -7.84 3.22
CA ALA A 54 -8.63 -7.87 2.27
C ALA A 54 -9.93 -8.41 2.88
N ARG A 55 -9.82 -9.45 3.72
CA ARG A 55 -10.95 -10.05 4.45
C ARG A 55 -11.46 -9.19 5.60
N ALA A 56 -10.59 -8.38 6.21
CA ALA A 56 -10.93 -7.49 7.32
C ALA A 56 -11.66 -6.21 6.87
N LEU A 57 -11.35 -5.72 5.67
CA LEU A 57 -11.90 -4.45 5.19
C LEU A 57 -13.36 -4.61 4.77
N THR A 58 -14.19 -3.61 5.08
CA THR A 58 -15.52 -3.43 4.48
C THR A 58 -15.43 -2.68 3.14
N GLN A 59 -16.50 -2.69 2.34
CA GLN A 59 -16.57 -1.91 1.07
C GLN A 59 -16.25 -0.42 1.26
N PRO A 60 -16.87 0.30 2.22
CA PRO A 60 -16.53 1.69 2.47
C PRO A 60 -15.07 1.91 2.89
N MET A 61 -14.51 1.04 3.75
CA MET A 61 -13.11 1.14 4.17
C MET A 61 -12.14 0.96 3.00
N LEU A 62 -12.38 -0.03 2.14
CA LEU A 62 -11.55 -0.24 0.95
C LEU A 62 -11.60 0.96 0.00
N MET A 63 -12.78 1.53 -0.23
CA MET A 63 -12.91 2.72 -1.07
C MET A 63 -12.14 3.90 -0.48
N ARG A 64 -12.22 4.11 0.83
CA ARG A 64 -11.46 5.16 1.52
C ARG A 64 -9.96 4.97 1.37
N ILE A 65 -9.46 3.74 1.59
CA ILE A 65 -8.03 3.40 1.43
C ILE A 65 -7.58 3.69 -0.01
N LYS A 66 -8.34 3.24 -1.01
CA LYS A 66 -8.00 3.47 -2.43
C LYS A 66 -7.93 4.96 -2.77
N THR A 67 -8.91 5.75 -2.32
CA THR A 67 -8.92 7.20 -2.53
C THR A 67 -7.71 7.87 -1.87
N ASN A 68 -7.43 7.55 -0.60
CA ASN A 68 -6.33 8.17 0.14
C ASN A 68 -4.96 7.84 -0.46
N ILE A 69 -4.74 6.60 -0.87
CA ILE A 69 -3.49 6.20 -1.51
C ILE A 69 -3.35 6.83 -2.90
N ASN A 70 -4.45 6.92 -3.68
CA ASN A 70 -4.43 7.61 -4.97
C ASN A 70 -4.05 9.09 -4.81
N ASN A 71 -4.66 9.79 -3.85
CA ASN A 71 -4.38 11.20 -3.60
C ASN A 71 -2.93 11.40 -3.19
N TRP A 72 -2.46 10.63 -2.21
CA TRP A 72 -1.06 10.67 -1.77
C TRP A 72 -0.10 10.38 -2.92
N LEU A 73 -0.30 9.29 -3.68
CA LEU A 73 0.63 8.95 -4.75
C LEU A 73 0.63 9.99 -5.88
N ASN A 74 -0.53 10.57 -6.21
CA ASN A 74 -0.60 11.63 -7.21
C ASN A 74 0.14 12.89 -6.75
N GLU A 75 0.07 13.22 -5.45
CA GLU A 75 0.81 14.32 -4.85
C GLU A 75 2.33 14.05 -4.90
N GLU A 76 2.77 12.88 -4.45
CA GLU A 76 4.19 12.48 -4.50
C GLU A 76 4.77 12.53 -5.92
N LEU A 77 4.02 12.03 -6.91
CA LEU A 77 4.43 12.03 -8.32
C LEU A 77 4.32 13.40 -8.99
N SER A 78 3.72 14.39 -8.33
CA SER A 78 3.62 15.76 -8.85
C SER A 78 4.81 16.63 -8.49
N TYR A 79 5.62 16.23 -7.50
CA TYR A 79 6.84 16.94 -7.13
C TYR A 79 7.88 16.89 -8.26
N LEU A 80 8.52 18.04 -8.53
CA LEU A 80 9.48 18.20 -9.62
C LEU A 80 10.75 17.36 -9.43
N ASP A 81 11.09 17.06 -8.18
CA ASP A 81 12.23 16.25 -7.74
C ASP A 81 11.86 14.79 -7.46
N CYS A 82 10.64 14.36 -7.81
CA CYS A 82 10.24 12.97 -7.66
C CYS A 82 11.08 12.06 -8.57
N GLU A 83 11.92 11.23 -7.97
CA GLU A 83 12.75 10.26 -8.70
C GLU A 83 12.04 8.92 -8.96
N TRP A 84 10.77 8.78 -8.55
CA TRP A 84 10.02 7.55 -8.75
C TRP A 84 9.50 7.43 -10.18
N ASP A 85 9.66 6.25 -10.76
CA ASP A 85 9.03 5.94 -12.04
C ASP A 85 7.50 5.89 -11.90
N ASN A 86 6.84 6.79 -12.62
CA ASN A 86 5.38 6.97 -12.57
C ASN A 86 4.62 5.70 -12.98
N HIS A 87 5.11 5.01 -14.02
CA HIS A 87 4.46 3.81 -14.54
C HIS A 87 4.59 2.64 -13.55
N TYR A 88 5.79 2.45 -13.00
CA TYR A 88 6.07 1.47 -11.97
C TYR A 88 5.20 1.71 -10.72
N ALA A 89 5.19 2.94 -10.19
CA ALA A 89 4.43 3.30 -8.99
C ALA A 89 2.93 3.02 -9.16
N LYS A 90 2.34 3.47 -10.29
CA LYS A 90 0.94 3.19 -10.62
C LYS A 90 0.67 1.70 -10.74
N THR A 91 1.57 0.95 -11.37
CA THR A 91 1.44 -0.50 -11.55
C THR A 91 1.45 -1.24 -10.20
N GLN A 92 2.38 -0.92 -9.30
CA GLN A 92 2.42 -1.56 -7.98
C GLN A 92 1.18 -1.24 -7.15
N LYS A 93 0.75 0.03 -7.16
CA LYS A 93 -0.48 0.46 -6.49
C LYS A 93 -1.72 -0.32 -6.99
N GLU A 94 -1.90 -0.44 -8.32
CA GLU A 94 -3.03 -1.20 -8.89
C GLU A 94 -2.97 -2.70 -8.56
N ARG A 95 -1.77 -3.29 -8.49
CA ARG A 95 -1.60 -4.70 -8.04
C ARG A 95 -2.07 -4.89 -6.61
N ILE A 96 -1.73 -3.98 -5.71
CA ILE A 96 -2.18 -4.01 -4.31
C ILE A 96 -3.70 -3.84 -4.25
N PHE A 97 -4.26 -2.85 -4.96
CA PHE A 97 -5.70 -2.61 -5.00
C PHE A 97 -6.49 -3.81 -5.52
N SER A 98 -5.95 -4.47 -6.54
CA SER A 98 -6.55 -5.69 -7.09
C SER A 98 -6.60 -6.79 -6.04
N ARG A 99 -5.50 -7.05 -5.33
CA ARG A 99 -5.44 -8.06 -4.25
C ARG A 99 -6.37 -7.75 -3.09
N LEU A 100 -6.49 -6.47 -2.71
CA LEU A 100 -7.43 -6.04 -1.67
C LEU A 100 -8.90 -6.19 -2.10
N SER A 101 -9.16 -6.19 -3.41
CA SER A 101 -10.49 -6.41 -3.99
C SER A 101 -10.81 -7.89 -4.25
N SER A 102 -9.83 -8.78 -4.36
CA SER A 102 -10.04 -10.18 -4.80
C SER A 102 -10.78 -11.09 -3.83
N ASN A 103 -10.92 -10.73 -2.55
CA ASN A 103 -11.58 -11.56 -1.52
C ASN A 103 -13.02 -11.11 -1.21
N ARG A 104 -13.76 -10.62 -2.21
CA ARG A 104 -15.13 -10.14 -2.05
C ARG A 104 -16.06 -10.67 -3.12
#